data_AF-A0AAD8XYZ5-F1
#
_entry.id   AF-A0AAD8XYZ5-F1
#
_cell.length_a   1.000
_cell.length_b   1.000
_cell.length_c   1.000
_cell.angle_alpha   90.00
_cell.angle_beta   90.00
_cell.angle_gamma   90.00
#
_symmetry.space_group_name_H-M   'P 1'
#
loop_
_entity.id
_entity.type
_entity.pdbx_description
1 polymer ?
#
loop_
_entity_poly.entity_id
_entity_poly.type
_entity_poly.pdbx_seq_one_letter_code
_entity_poly.pdbx_strand_id
1 'polypeptide(L)'
;MLTHLQGNSRPDISVHVHQCARFSIDPNRVHETAIINIGRYLLRSRERGIVYNPDKTKGLECYVDADFAGGWQQADADSAENVMSRTGDMS
;
A
#
# COMPACT_ATOMS: atom_id res chain seq x y z
N MET A 1 -4.60 2.93 11.17
CA MET A 1 -3.44 2.38 11.94
C MET A 1 -2.95 1.06 11.37
N LEU A 2 -3.75 -0.01 11.33
CA LEU A 2 -3.31 -1.30 10.75
C LEU A 2 -2.94 -1.25 9.26
N THR A 3 -3.66 -0.47 8.45
CA THR A 3 -3.36 -0.24 7.03
C THR A 3 -1.98 0.41 6.81
N HIS A 4 -1.55 1.27 7.73
CA HIS A 4 -0.22 1.88 7.66
C HIS A 4 0.86 0.85 7.98
N LEU A 5 0.63 0.03 9.01
CA LEU A 5 1.59 -0.99 9.41
C LEU A 5 1.81 -2.03 8.30
N GLN A 6 0.74 -2.47 7.63
CA GLN A 6 0.87 -3.43 6.52
C GLN A 6 1.67 -2.88 5.34
N GLY A 7 1.55 -1.57 5.06
CA GLY A 7 2.16 -0.96 3.88
C GLY A 7 3.63 -0.58 4.07
N ASN A 8 4.13 -0.56 5.31
CA ASN A 8 5.45 -0.02 5.61
C ASN A 8 6.38 -1.06 6.25
N SER A 9 5.96 -1.70 7.33
CA SER A 9 6.84 -2.54 8.14
C SER A 9 6.34 -3.97 8.31
N ARG A 10 5.06 -4.25 8.05
CA ARG A 10 4.39 -5.53 8.31
C ARG A 10 3.57 -6.05 7.11
N PRO A 11 4.17 -6.28 5.94
CA PRO A 11 3.44 -6.82 4.79
C PRO A 11 2.81 -8.20 5.09
N ASP A 12 3.33 -8.92 6.09
CA ASP A 12 2.82 -10.20 6.57
C ASP A 12 1.39 -10.16 7.09
N ILE A 13 0.91 -9.02 7.60
CA ILE A 13 -0.48 -8.90 8.09
C ILE A 13 -1.47 -8.43 7.01
N SER A 14 -0.99 -8.16 5.79
CA SER A 14 -1.74 -7.46 4.74
C SER A 14 -3.08 -8.14 4.44
N VAL A 15 -3.07 -9.46 4.19
CA VAL A 15 -4.28 -10.22 3.90
C VAL A 15 -5.29 -10.13 5.05
N HIS A 16 -4.84 -10.27 6.29
CA HIS A 16 -5.72 -10.25 7.45
C HIS A 16 -6.34 -8.88 7.70
N VAL A 17 -5.57 -7.81 7.53
CA VAL A 17 -6.04 -6.42 7.64
C VAL A 17 -7.04 -6.12 6.54
N HIS A 18 -6.77 -6.52 5.29
CA HIS A 18 -7.71 -6.34 4.19
C HIS A 18 -9.03 -7.09 4.40
N GLN A 19 -9.01 -8.32 4.92
CA GLN A 19 -10.25 -9.02 5.25
C GLN A 19 -11.05 -8.30 6.34
N CYS A 20 -10.39 -7.79 7.40
CA CYS A 20 -11.09 -7.02 8.43
C CYS A 20 -11.65 -5.69 7.91
N ALA A 21 -10.92 -5.02 7.01
CA ALA A 21 -11.33 -3.76 6.41
C ALA A 21 -12.63 -3.91 5.59
N ARG A 22 -12.79 -5.02 4.87
CA ARG A 22 -14.00 -5.30 4.08
C ARG A 22 -15.27 -5.34 4.92
N PHE A 23 -15.18 -5.82 6.15
CA PHE A 23 -16.32 -5.93 7.08
C PHE A 23 -16.36 -4.79 8.10
N SER A 24 -15.64 -3.70 7.87
CA SER A 24 -15.64 -2.54 8.78
C SER A 24 -16.95 -1.75 8.73
N ILE A 25 -17.76 -1.92 7.67
CA ILE A 25 -19.08 -1.29 7.54
C ILE A 25 -20.18 -2.01 8.36
N ASP A 26 -20.02 -3.33 8.59
CA ASP A 26 -20.92 -4.15 9.40
C ASP A 26 -20.11 -5.22 10.17
N PRO A 27 -19.50 -4.84 11.30
CA PRO A 27 -18.63 -5.74 12.06
C PRO A 27 -19.42 -6.72 12.93
N ASN A 28 -19.01 -7.99 12.92
CA ASN A 28 -19.59 -9.07 13.72
C ASN A 28 -18.53 -9.55 14.73
N ARG A 29 -18.92 -10.37 15.71
CA ARG A 29 -18.03 -10.90 16.75
C ARG A 29 -16.77 -11.62 16.19
N VAL A 30 -16.88 -12.21 15.01
CA VAL A 30 -15.76 -12.85 14.31
C VAL A 30 -14.71 -11.80 13.88
N HIS A 31 -15.15 -10.64 13.38
CA HIS A 31 -14.27 -9.55 12.96
C HIS A 31 -13.56 -8.91 14.17
N GLU A 32 -14.26 -8.74 15.29
CA GLU A 32 -13.65 -8.29 16.55
C GLU A 32 -12.54 -9.23 17.01
N THR A 33 -12.83 -10.54 17.02
CA THR A 33 -11.85 -11.57 17.40
C THR A 33 -10.64 -11.56 16.46
N ALA A 34 -10.86 -11.36 15.16
CA ALA A 34 -9.79 -11.25 14.17
C ALA A 34 -8.87 -10.05 14.46
N ILE A 35 -9.44 -8.87 14.76
CA ILE A 35 -8.65 -7.67 15.10
C ILE A 35 -7.85 -7.88 16.39
N ILE A 36 -8.45 -8.51 17.42
CA ILE A 36 -7.73 -8.85 18.66
C ILE A 36 -6.56 -9.80 18.38
N ASN A 37 -6.76 -10.79 17.51
CA ASN A 37 -5.69 -11.72 17.13
C ASN A 37 -4.57 -11.01 16.35
N ILE A 38 -4.90 -10.09 15.44
CA ILE A 38 -3.90 -9.24 14.76
C ILE A 38 -3.12 -8.43 15.80
N GLY A 39 -3.80 -7.81 16.78
CA GLY A 39 -3.15 -7.06 17.85
C GLY A 39 -2.22 -7.93 18.71
N ARG A 40 -2.66 -9.12 19.13
CA ARG A 40 -1.86 -10.09 19.89
C ARG A 40 -0.64 -10.57 19.11
N TYR A 41 -0.82 -10.85 17.82
CA TYR A 41 0.26 -11.24 16.93
C TYR A 41 1.32 -10.12 16.86
N LEU A 42 0.90 -8.88 16.63
CA LEU A 42 1.79 -7.72 16.60
C LEU A 42 2.54 -7.51 17.92
N LEU A 43 1.85 -7.68 19.05
CA LEU A 43 2.46 -7.58 20.38
C LEU A 43 3.54 -8.65 20.59
N ARG A 44 3.23 -9.92 20.25
CA ARG A 44 4.17 -11.05 20.39
C ARG A 44 5.36 -10.94 19.45
N SER A 45 5.17 -10.30 18.30
CA SER A 45 6.15 -10.23 17.22
C SER A 45 6.75 -8.84 17.06
N ARG A 46 6.70 -7.96 18.06
CA ARG A 46 7.07 -6.53 17.95
C ARG A 46 8.44 -6.26 17.31
N GLU A 47 9.39 -7.18 17.47
CA GLU A 47 10.77 -7.10 16.96
C GLU A 47 10.89 -7.50 15.47
N ARG A 48 9.82 -8.04 14.88
CA ARG A 48 9.76 -8.36 13.45
C ARG A 48 9.37 -7.13 12.63
N GLY A 49 9.92 -7.04 11.42
CA GLY A 49 9.56 -6.04 10.42
C GLY A 49 10.47 -6.13 9.20
N ILE A 50 10.21 -5.31 8.19
CA ILE A 50 11.11 -5.18 7.04
C ILE A 50 12.44 -4.57 7.52
N VAL A 51 13.54 -5.26 7.23
CA VAL A 51 14.91 -4.76 7.49
C VAL A 51 15.58 -4.55 6.14
N TYR A 52 15.85 -3.29 5.82
CA TYR A 52 16.65 -2.94 4.65
C TYR A 52 18.13 -3.04 5.01
N ASN A 53 18.87 -3.89 4.30
CA ASN A 53 20.32 -3.97 4.39
C ASN A 53 20.91 -3.35 3.12
N PRO A 54 21.03 -2.01 3.04
CA PRO A 54 21.56 -1.34 1.85
C PRO A 54 23.03 -1.70 1.66
N ASP A 55 23.38 -2.11 0.44
CA ASP A 55 24.76 -2.29 0.04
C ASP A 55 25.36 -0.93 -0.29
N LYS A 56 26.33 -0.46 0.51
CA LYS A 56 26.97 0.86 0.34
C LYS A 56 27.82 0.97 -0.94
N THR A 57 28.16 -0.17 -1.56
CA THR A 57 28.91 -0.19 -2.82
C THR A 57 28.00 -0.03 -4.03
N LYS A 58 26.69 -0.28 -3.86
CA LYS A 58 25.67 -0.04 -4.86
C LYS A 58 25.01 1.30 -4.58
N GLY A 59 24.79 2.10 -5.62
CA GLY A 59 24.03 3.34 -5.50
C GLY A 59 22.56 3.07 -5.16
N LEU A 60 21.75 4.13 -5.12
CA LEU A 60 20.30 3.98 -5.02
C LEU A 60 19.76 3.38 -6.32
N GLU A 61 19.42 2.09 -6.32
CA GLU A 61 18.70 1.44 -7.41
C GLU A 61 17.20 1.51 -7.13
N CYS A 62 16.50 2.42 -7.82
CA CYS A 62 15.04 2.51 -7.79
C CYS A 62 14.43 1.80 -9.01
N TYR A 63 13.66 0.76 -8.78
CA TYR A 63 12.81 0.14 -9.80
C TYR A 63 11.44 0.82 -9.70
N VAL A 64 11.11 1.62 -10.71
CA VAL A 64 9.81 2.29 -10.81
C VAL A 64 8.89 1.39 -11.62
N ASP A 65 7.81 0.91 -10.99
CA ASP A 65 6.69 0.29 -11.72
C ASP A 65 6.00 1.39 -12.53
N ALA A 66 6.36 1.51 -13.81
CA ALA A 66 5.77 2.46 -14.73
C ALA A 66 4.53 1.84 -15.38
N ASP A 67 3.43 1.70 -14.63
CA ASP A 67 2.11 1.39 -15.19
C ASP A 67 1.15 2.60 -15.17
N PHE A 68 1.68 3.83 -15.18
CA PHE A 68 0.86 5.04 -15.36
C PHE A 68 0.62 5.43 -16.84
N ALA A 69 0.63 4.46 -17.77
CA ALA A 69 0.38 4.76 -19.19
C ALA A 69 -0.19 3.58 -20.01
N GLY A 70 -0.90 2.64 -19.39
CA GLY A 70 -1.48 1.47 -20.08
C GLY A 70 -2.70 1.74 -20.98
N GLY A 71 -2.89 2.97 -21.46
CA GLY A 71 -4.10 3.38 -22.20
C GLY A 71 -3.85 4.34 -23.36
N TRP A 72 -2.61 4.46 -23.87
CA TRP A 72 -2.37 5.30 -25.04
C TRP A 72 -2.85 4.59 -26.32
N GLN A 73 -4.14 4.75 -26.63
CA GLN A 73 -4.64 4.51 -27.99
C GLN A 73 -4.33 5.76 -28.82
N GLN A 74 -3.59 5.57 -29.91
CA GLN A 74 -3.16 6.58 -30.88
C GLN A 74 -4.34 7.16 -31.70
N ALA A 75 -5.52 7.32 -31.10
CA ALA A 75 -6.73 7.74 -31.81
C ALA A 75 -7.18 9.17 -31.46
N ASP A 76 -6.92 9.68 -30.26
CA ASP A 76 -7.51 10.95 -29.82
C ASP A 76 -6.44 12.00 -29.51
N ALA A 77 -5.78 12.48 -30.56
CA ALA A 77 -4.82 13.59 -30.49
C ALA A 77 -5.46 14.96 -30.21
N ASP A 78 -6.80 15.07 -30.29
CA ASP A 78 -7.52 16.35 -30.26
C ASP A 78 -8.41 16.58 -29.02
N SER A 79 -8.34 15.74 -27.98
CA SER A 79 -9.09 15.99 -26.74
C SER A 79 -8.33 16.91 -25.78
N ALA A 80 -8.88 18.10 -25.56
CA ALA A 80 -8.39 19.12 -24.61
C ALA A 80 -8.43 18.67 -23.14
N GLU A 81 -8.99 17.50 -22.81
CA GLU A 81 -9.04 16.97 -21.44
C GLU A 81 -7.72 16.33 -20.98
N ASN A 82 -6.79 16.02 -21.89
CA ASN A 82 -5.50 15.41 -21.55
C ASN A 82 -4.45 16.38 -20.96
N VAL A 83 -4.74 17.68 -20.94
CA VAL A 83 -3.79 18.71 -20.49
C VAL A 83 -3.79 18.90 -18.96
N MET A 84 -4.82 18.41 -18.26
CA MET A 84 -4.99 18.68 -16.82
C MET A 84 -4.27 17.69 -15.88
N SER A 85 -3.60 16.65 -16.38
CA SER A 85 -2.85 15.69 -15.54
C SER A 85 -1.36 16.05 -15.36
N ARG A 86 -0.88 17.19 -15.89
CA ARG A 86 0.55 17.54 -15.95
C ARG A 86 1.00 18.68 -15.03
N THR A 87 0.08 19.33 -14.33
CA THR A 87 0.43 20.41 -13.41
C THR A 87 0.25 19.93 -11.98
N GLY A 88 1.34 19.49 -11.37
CA GLY A 88 1.43 19.43 -9.93
C GLY A 88 1.39 20.85 -9.38
N ASP A 89 0.32 21.20 -8.69
CA ASP A 89 0.33 22.37 -7.82
C ASP A 89 0.84 21.95 -6.45
N MET A 90 2.13 22.18 -6.23
CA MET A 90 2.61 22.59 -4.91
C MET A 90 2.21 24.05 -4.70
N SER A 91 1.29 24.30 -3.78
CA SER A 91 1.21 25.53 -3.00
C SER A 91 0.89 25.20 -1.55
#